data_AF-A0A0X8V9H1-F1
#
_entry.id   AF-A0A0X8V9H1-F1
#
_cell.length_a   1.000
_cell.length_b   1.000
_cell.length_c   1.000
_cell.angle_alpha   90.00
_cell.angle_beta   90.00
_cell.angle_gamma   90.00
#
_symmetry.space_group_name_H-M   'P 1'
#
loop_
_entity.id
_entity.type
_entity.pdbx_description
1 polymer ?
#
loop_
_entity_poly.entity_id
_entity_poly.type
_entity_poly.pdbx_seq_one_letter_code
_entity_poly.pdbx_strand_id
1 'polypeptide(L)'
;MTALYKGMGFFTGIALMVILLISSTEFVAYYMNGYFEKEYTKYQVTEEISIEMDDLLNVTDEMMDYLKGNREDLVIYTKIGNTEREFFNAKEKKHMQDVRKLFLDAQKIRFGAILFTILVSVWLLYLKKGRYLLKGIQWGIFGFMTLIGILAGLMAYNFNRYFTLFHLLLFNNDDWILNPNTDLLINIVPEGFFRDTAFWIAGLFIAGALLIWLMAWILLKGIKTGE
;
A
#
# COMPACT_ATOMS: atom_id res chain seq x y z
N MET A 1 -26.85 17.52 -16.03
CA MET A 1 -27.04 16.79 -14.77
C MET A 1 -26.69 15.29 -14.85
N THR A 2 -27.17 14.54 -15.85
CA THR A 2 -26.89 13.09 -15.96
C THR A 2 -25.39 12.73 -16.04
N ALA A 3 -24.60 13.51 -16.80
CA ALA A 3 -23.16 13.32 -16.89
C ALA A 3 -22.46 13.50 -15.53
N LEU A 4 -22.90 14.49 -14.74
CA LEU A 4 -22.40 14.74 -13.39
C LEU A 4 -22.64 13.52 -12.49
N TYR A 5 -23.86 12.96 -12.45
CA TYR A 5 -24.15 11.80 -11.61
C TYR A 5 -23.34 10.55 -11.99
N LYS A 6 -23.13 10.33 -13.30
CA LYS A 6 -22.26 9.25 -13.79
C LYS A 6 -20.81 9.46 -13.36
N GLY A 7 -20.30 10.67 -13.53
CA GLY A 7 -18.94 11.03 -13.12
C GLY A 7 -18.73 10.86 -11.62
N MET A 8 -19.65 11.38 -10.81
CA MET A 8 -19.57 11.28 -9.35
C MET A 8 -19.60 9.82 -8.88
N GLY A 9 -20.51 9.00 -9.42
CA GLY A 9 -20.52 7.57 -9.10
C GLY A 9 -19.24 6.84 -9.52
N PHE A 10 -18.68 7.18 -10.69
CA PHE A 10 -17.41 6.63 -11.16
C PHE A 10 -16.26 6.97 -10.20
N PHE A 11 -16.12 8.24 -9.84
CA PHE A 11 -15.09 8.67 -8.89
C PHE A 11 -15.31 8.10 -7.49
N THR A 12 -16.55 7.82 -7.07
CA THR A 12 -16.80 7.05 -5.83
C THR A 12 -16.25 5.63 -5.94
N GLY A 13 -16.39 4.96 -7.08
CA GLY A 13 -15.74 3.67 -7.33
C GLY A 13 -14.22 3.74 -7.23
N ILE A 14 -13.61 4.76 -7.84
CA ILE A 14 -12.16 5.00 -7.73
C ILE A 14 -11.74 5.24 -6.27
N ALA A 15 -12.47 6.08 -5.54
CA ALA A 15 -12.18 6.38 -4.14
C ALA A 15 -12.25 5.11 -3.27
N LEU A 16 -13.26 4.25 -3.48
CA LEU A 16 -13.35 2.95 -2.80
C LEU A 16 -12.13 2.06 -3.07
N MET A 17 -11.60 2.05 -4.28
CA MET A 17 -10.39 1.29 -4.60
C MET A 17 -9.15 1.87 -3.94
N VAL A 18 -9.01 3.19 -3.88
CA VAL A 18 -7.91 3.84 -3.14
C VAL A 18 -7.97 3.49 -1.65
N ILE A 19 -9.16 3.56 -1.03
CA ILE A 19 -9.37 3.18 0.37
C ILE A 19 -8.96 1.72 0.59
N LEU A 20 -9.43 0.83 -0.29
CA LEU A 20 -9.16 -0.60 -0.17
C LEU A 20 -7.68 -0.91 -0.34
N LEU A 21 -7.01 -0.34 -1.35
CA LEU A 21 -5.58 -0.57 -1.60
C LEU A 21 -4.72 -0.17 -0.40
N ILE A 22 -4.95 1.04 0.14
CA ILE A 22 -4.21 1.53 1.31
C ILE A 22 -4.49 0.66 2.53
N SER A 23 -5.75 0.25 2.72
CA SER A 23 -6.11 -0.61 3.85
C SER A 23 -5.53 -2.02 3.73
N SER A 24 -5.44 -2.58 2.52
CA SER A 24 -4.77 -3.85 2.26
C SER A 24 -3.26 -3.75 2.50
N THR A 25 -2.62 -2.65 2.08
CA THR A 25 -1.19 -2.41 2.36
C THR A 25 -0.93 -2.32 3.85
N GLU A 26 -1.71 -1.52 4.59
CA GLU A 26 -1.58 -1.43 6.04
C GLU A 26 -1.84 -2.78 6.72
N PHE A 27 -2.84 -3.54 6.27
CA PHE A 27 -3.12 -4.86 6.86
C PHE A 27 -1.91 -5.79 6.77
N VAL A 28 -1.30 -5.91 5.59
CA VAL A 28 -0.11 -6.76 5.39
C VAL A 28 1.08 -6.23 6.18
N ALA A 29 1.36 -4.93 6.10
CA ALA A 29 2.53 -4.35 6.74
C ALA A 29 2.44 -4.33 8.28
N TYR A 30 1.23 -4.23 8.84
CA TYR A 30 1.07 -3.83 10.25
C TYR A 30 0.27 -4.78 11.12
N TYR A 31 -0.54 -5.65 10.53
CA TYR A 31 -1.49 -6.47 11.28
C TYR A 31 -1.39 -7.97 10.94
N MET A 32 -0.58 -8.35 9.95
CA MET A 32 -0.34 -9.74 9.61
C MET A 32 0.75 -10.33 10.53
N ASN A 33 0.30 -10.87 11.67
CA ASN A 33 1.20 -11.43 12.68
C ASN A 33 2.15 -12.50 12.11
N GLY A 34 3.44 -12.37 12.42
CA GLY A 34 4.50 -13.28 11.97
C GLY A 34 4.82 -13.19 10.48
N TYR A 35 4.33 -12.16 9.76
CA TYR A 35 4.65 -11.98 8.34
C TYR A 35 6.15 -11.73 8.13
N PHE A 36 6.72 -10.74 8.82
CA PHE A 36 8.14 -10.41 8.70
C PHE A 36 9.08 -11.56 9.07
N GLU A 37 8.80 -12.27 10.17
CA GLU A 37 9.59 -13.43 10.60
C GLU A 37 9.62 -14.52 9.50
N LYS A 38 8.47 -14.81 8.89
CA LYS A 38 8.38 -15.79 7.79
C LYS A 38 9.17 -15.34 6.57
N GLU A 39 9.07 -14.08 6.20
CA GLU A 39 9.78 -13.54 5.04
C GLU A 39 11.30 -13.49 5.28
N TYR A 40 11.72 -13.04 6.46
CA TYR A 40 13.14 -13.03 6.85
C TYR A 40 13.73 -14.43 6.89
N THR A 41 12.97 -15.42 7.37
CA THR A 41 13.36 -16.83 7.32
C THR A 41 13.44 -17.33 5.88
N LYS A 42 12.42 -17.05 5.06
CA LYS A 42 12.36 -17.48 3.65
C LYS A 42 13.54 -16.96 2.83
N TYR A 43 13.96 -15.73 3.10
CA TYR A 43 15.03 -15.05 2.36
C TYR A 43 16.38 -15.04 3.09
N GLN A 44 16.53 -15.80 4.19
CA GLN A 44 17.78 -15.95 4.95
C GLN A 44 18.40 -14.59 5.36
N VAL A 45 17.55 -13.61 5.68
CA VAL A 45 17.98 -12.23 5.96
C VAL A 45 18.91 -12.17 7.17
N THR A 46 18.62 -12.95 8.21
CA THR A 46 19.43 -13.00 9.44
C THR A 46 20.85 -13.50 9.18
N GLU A 47 21.03 -14.43 8.23
CA GLU A 47 22.34 -14.95 7.82
C GLU A 47 23.11 -13.90 7.03
N GLU A 48 22.45 -13.21 6.09
CA GLU A 48 23.05 -12.20 5.21
C GLU A 48 23.68 -11.04 5.99
N ILE A 49 23.00 -10.55 7.03
CA ILE A 49 23.48 -9.43 7.84
C ILE A 49 23.98 -9.83 9.23
N SER A 50 24.03 -11.14 9.54
CA SER A 50 24.51 -11.69 10.82
C SER A 50 23.80 -11.08 12.05
N ILE A 51 22.47 -11.10 12.07
CA ILE A 51 21.63 -10.60 13.17
C ILE A 51 20.74 -11.71 13.73
N GLU A 52 20.45 -11.68 15.04
CA GLU A 52 19.45 -12.57 15.65
C GLU A 52 18.03 -12.21 15.15
N MET A 53 17.15 -13.20 15.02
CA MET A 53 15.79 -12.96 14.51
C MET A 53 15.01 -12.00 15.40
N ASP A 54 15.06 -12.19 16.73
CA ASP A 54 14.35 -11.34 17.69
C ASP A 54 14.82 -9.88 17.61
N ASP A 55 16.13 -9.67 17.46
CA ASP A 55 16.73 -8.35 17.29
C ASP A 55 16.29 -7.68 15.99
N LEU A 56 16.21 -8.44 14.89
CA LEU A 56 15.73 -7.93 13.61
C LEU A 56 14.24 -7.60 13.64
N LEU A 57 13.42 -8.44 14.29
CA LEU A 57 11.99 -8.17 14.45
C LEU A 57 11.75 -6.90 15.28
N ASN A 58 12.53 -6.69 16.35
CA ASN A 58 12.47 -5.46 17.13
C ASN A 58 12.79 -4.22 16.29
N VAL A 59 13.86 -4.27 15.47
CA VAL A 59 14.22 -3.19 14.53
C VAL A 59 13.07 -2.93 13.55
N THR A 60 12.45 -3.98 13.04
CA THR A 60 11.36 -3.88 12.07
C THR A 60 10.10 -3.30 12.68
N ASP A 61 9.71 -3.71 13.89
CA ASP A 61 8.56 -3.15 14.60
C ASP A 61 8.76 -1.65 14.85
N GLU A 62 9.93 -1.28 15.33
CA GLU A 62 10.33 0.11 15.54
C GLU A 62 10.35 0.94 14.24
N MET A 63 10.80 0.35 13.13
CA MET A 63 10.75 0.96 11.80
C MET A 63 9.30 1.14 11.32
N MET A 64 8.44 0.16 11.53
CA MET A 64 7.02 0.25 11.17
C MET A 64 6.29 1.31 12.01
N ASP A 65 6.60 1.45 13.30
CA ASP A 65 6.05 2.51 14.15
C ASP A 65 6.49 3.90 13.70
N TYR A 66 7.74 4.06 13.28
CA TYR A 66 8.21 5.29 12.65
C TYR A 66 7.42 5.62 11.37
N LEU A 67 7.24 4.64 10.47
CA LEU A 67 6.49 4.85 9.22
C LEU A 67 5.01 5.20 9.44
N LYS A 68 4.38 4.63 10.47
CA LYS A 68 3.00 4.97 10.89
C LYS A 68 2.86 6.32 11.58
N GLY A 69 3.99 6.92 11.99
CA GLY A 69 4.00 8.16 12.76
C GLY A 69 3.87 8.00 14.27
N ASN A 70 3.98 6.77 14.80
CA ASN A 70 3.99 6.49 16.24
C ASN A 70 5.36 6.70 16.90
N ARG A 71 6.40 6.98 16.10
CA ARG A 71 7.76 7.30 16.55
C ARG A 71 8.33 8.51 15.83
N GLU A 72 9.17 9.29 16.50
CA GLU A 72 9.75 10.52 15.95
C GLU A 72 10.97 10.29 15.05
N ASP A 73 11.88 9.41 15.44
CA ASP A 73 13.14 9.13 14.73
C ASP A 73 13.30 7.65 14.35
N LEU A 74 14.39 7.33 13.64
CA LEU A 74 14.77 5.98 13.24
C LEU A 74 16.17 5.63 13.80
N VAL A 75 16.45 6.07 15.03
CA VAL A 75 17.70 5.79 15.74
C VAL A 75 17.53 4.51 16.56
N ILE A 76 17.92 3.38 15.97
CA ILE A 76 17.73 2.04 16.53
C ILE A 76 19.08 1.37 16.74
N TYR A 77 19.41 1.01 17.97
CA TYR A 77 20.61 0.24 18.27
C TYR A 77 20.28 -1.24 18.37
N THR A 78 21.09 -2.05 17.73
CA THR A 78 20.95 -3.51 17.80
C THR A 78 22.32 -4.18 17.64
N LYS A 79 22.36 -5.47 17.97
CA LYS A 79 23.57 -6.28 17.87
C LYS A 79 23.67 -6.90 16.49
N ILE A 80 24.75 -6.57 15.77
CA ILE A 80 25.06 -7.14 14.45
C ILE A 80 26.39 -7.89 14.56
N GLY A 81 26.35 -9.20 14.38
CA GLY A 81 27.43 -10.11 14.71
C GLY A 81 27.81 -9.98 16.19
N ASN A 82 29.02 -9.52 16.45
CA ASN A 82 29.52 -9.27 17.82
C ASN A 82 29.58 -7.79 18.21
N THR A 83 29.01 -6.89 17.40
CA THR A 83 29.10 -5.43 17.63
C THR A 83 27.72 -4.82 17.81
N GLU A 84 27.57 -4.00 18.84
CA GLU A 84 26.39 -3.15 19.02
C GLU A 84 26.57 -1.85 18.24
N ARG A 85 25.63 -1.52 17.36
CA ARG A 85 25.68 -0.30 16.54
C ARG A 85 24.27 0.14 16.14
N GLU A 86 24.16 1.38 15.65
CA GLU A 86 22.93 1.84 15.02
C GLU A 86 22.66 1.03 13.74
N PHE A 87 21.43 0.57 13.56
CA PHE A 87 21.04 -0.26 12.42
C PHE A 87 21.02 0.56 11.12
N PHE A 88 20.39 1.73 11.15
CA PHE A 88 20.25 2.61 9.98
C PHE A 88 21.31 3.71 9.97
N ASN A 89 22.04 3.81 8.87
CA ASN A 89 22.98 4.89 8.64
C ASN A 89 22.27 6.19 8.21
N ALA A 90 23.02 7.29 8.10
CA ALA A 90 22.46 8.60 7.79
C ALA A 90 21.70 8.66 6.45
N LYS A 91 22.18 7.93 5.44
CA LYS A 91 21.56 7.88 4.11
C LYS A 91 20.24 7.12 4.15
N GLU A 92 20.22 5.97 4.80
CA GLU A 92 19.01 5.15 4.97
C GLU A 92 17.94 5.90 5.76
N LYS A 93 18.32 6.61 6.83
CA LYS A 93 17.40 7.46 7.58
C LYS A 93 16.78 8.55 6.71
N LYS A 94 17.56 9.18 5.83
CA LYS A 94 17.05 10.21 4.91
C LYS A 94 16.09 9.62 3.88
N HIS A 95 16.41 8.45 3.31
CA HIS A 95 15.48 7.74 2.45
C HIS A 95 14.18 7.38 3.19
N MET A 96 14.29 6.86 4.42
CA MET A 96 13.14 6.45 5.21
C MET A 96 12.29 7.64 5.70
N GLN A 97 12.85 8.85 5.82
CA GLN A 97 12.08 10.08 6.02
C GLN A 97 11.15 10.37 4.84
N ASP A 98 11.65 10.25 3.61
CA ASP A 98 10.82 10.42 2.41
C ASP A 98 9.75 9.32 2.32
N VAL A 99 10.11 8.07 2.63
CA VAL A 99 9.16 6.94 2.68
C VAL A 99 8.09 7.17 3.74
N ARG A 100 8.45 7.62 4.95
CA ARG A 100 7.49 7.96 6.02
C ARG A 100 6.46 8.97 5.55
N LYS A 101 6.89 10.00 4.81
CA LYS A 101 5.96 10.99 4.24
C LYS A 101 4.93 10.33 3.32
N LEU A 102 5.34 9.38 2.47
CA LEU A 102 4.43 8.64 1.60
C LEU A 102 3.39 7.84 2.40
N PHE A 103 3.79 7.16 3.48
CA PHE A 103 2.87 6.42 4.34
C PHE A 103 1.85 7.35 5.03
N LEU A 104 2.30 8.46 5.60
CA LEU A 104 1.43 9.44 6.26
C LEU A 104 0.50 10.16 5.26
N ASP A 105 0.99 10.50 4.07
CA ASP A 105 0.18 11.12 3.03
C ASP A 105 -0.84 10.14 2.45
N ALA A 106 -0.50 8.84 2.33
CA ALA A 106 -1.46 7.80 1.99
C ALA A 106 -2.59 7.71 3.03
N GLN A 107 -2.27 7.78 4.32
CA GLN A 107 -3.32 7.81 5.37
C GLN A 107 -4.26 9.01 5.23
N LYS A 108 -3.73 10.21 4.96
CA LYS A 108 -4.54 11.41 4.70
C LYS A 108 -5.40 11.26 3.44
N ILE A 109 -4.84 10.70 2.37
CA ILE A 109 -5.58 10.42 1.11
C ILE A 109 -6.73 9.45 1.39
N ARG A 110 -6.49 8.37 2.14
CA ARG A 110 -7.54 7.42 2.53
C ARG A 110 -8.65 8.12 3.30
N PHE A 111 -8.31 8.96 4.29
CA PHE A 111 -9.30 9.71 5.05
C PHE A 111 -10.14 10.63 4.14
N GLY A 112 -9.50 11.38 3.25
CA GLY A 112 -10.19 12.22 2.26
C GLY A 112 -11.09 11.40 1.32
N ALA A 113 -10.63 10.24 0.86
CA ALA A 113 -11.39 9.33 0.02
C ALA A 113 -12.62 8.76 0.75
N ILE A 114 -12.51 8.44 2.04
CA ILE A 114 -13.65 8.01 2.88
C ILE A 114 -14.70 9.12 2.96
N LEU A 115 -14.28 10.34 3.32
CA LEU A 115 -15.19 11.49 3.39
C LEU A 115 -15.88 11.76 2.06
N PHE A 116 -15.12 11.76 0.97
CA PHE A 116 -15.66 11.92 -0.39
C PHE A 116 -16.70 10.83 -0.71
N THR A 117 -16.36 9.56 -0.45
CA THR A 117 -17.25 8.41 -0.69
C THR A 117 -18.56 8.56 0.07
N ILE A 118 -18.51 8.93 1.35
CA ILE A 118 -19.70 9.12 2.19
C ILE A 118 -20.54 10.28 1.66
N LEU A 119 -19.96 11.47 1.47
CA LEU A 119 -20.68 12.66 1.05
C LEU A 119 -21.38 12.47 -0.31
N VAL A 120 -20.67 11.90 -1.28
CA VAL A 120 -21.22 11.67 -2.63
C VAL A 120 -22.29 10.59 -2.60
N SER A 121 -22.09 9.52 -1.83
CA SER A 121 -23.09 8.47 -1.68
C SER A 121 -24.38 9.01 -1.05
N VAL A 122 -24.27 9.75 0.05
CA VAL A 122 -25.43 10.38 0.71
C VAL A 122 -26.14 11.34 -0.24
N TRP A 123 -25.41 12.19 -0.95
CA TRP A 123 -25.99 13.13 -1.91
C TRP A 123 -26.74 12.43 -3.05
N LEU A 124 -26.14 11.42 -3.68
CA LEU A 124 -26.79 10.69 -4.77
C LEU A 124 -28.00 9.88 -4.28
N LEU A 125 -27.96 9.32 -3.06
CA LEU A 125 -29.09 8.61 -2.48
C LEU A 125 -30.24 9.57 -2.12
N TYR A 126 -29.93 10.75 -1.55
CA TYR A 126 -30.91 11.79 -1.27
C TYR A 126 -31.65 12.25 -2.53
N LEU A 127 -30.93 12.40 -3.65
CA LEU A 127 -31.51 12.75 -4.94
C LEU A 127 -32.22 11.58 -5.65
N LYS A 128 -32.33 10.41 -5.03
CA LYS A 128 -32.85 9.16 -5.63
C LYS A 128 -32.11 8.79 -6.92
N LYS A 129 -30.78 8.93 -6.91
CA LYS A 129 -29.87 8.61 -8.02
C LYS A 129 -28.93 7.45 -7.68
N GLY A 130 -29.34 6.56 -6.76
CA GLY A 130 -28.57 5.39 -6.34
C GLY A 130 -28.14 4.47 -7.50
N ARG A 131 -28.91 4.40 -8.58
CA ARG A 131 -28.51 3.66 -9.79
C ARG A 131 -27.22 4.18 -10.43
N TYR A 132 -27.01 5.51 -10.43
CA TYR A 132 -25.79 6.12 -10.97
C TYR A 132 -24.59 5.85 -10.06
N LEU A 133 -24.80 5.89 -8.75
CA LEU A 133 -23.79 5.51 -7.75
C LEU A 133 -23.32 4.08 -7.96
N LEU A 134 -24.24 3.11 -7.95
CA LEU A 134 -23.87 1.69 -8.02
C LEU A 134 -23.24 1.31 -9.38
N LYS A 135 -23.78 1.81 -10.50
CA LYS A 135 -23.15 1.62 -11.82
C LYS A 135 -21.78 2.28 -11.88
N GLY A 136 -21.67 3.49 -11.33
CA GLY A 136 -20.42 4.23 -11.25
C GLY A 136 -19.36 3.47 -10.46
N ILE A 137 -19.73 2.90 -9.31
CA ILE A 137 -18.84 2.05 -8.51
C ILE A 137 -18.30 0.89 -9.36
N GLN A 138 -19.16 0.15 -10.07
CA GLN A 138 -18.72 -0.96 -10.93
C GLN A 138 -17.74 -0.53 -12.02
N TRP A 139 -18.03 0.57 -12.72
CA TRP A 139 -17.14 1.10 -13.76
C TRP A 139 -15.85 1.68 -13.21
N GLY A 140 -15.90 2.33 -12.05
CA GLY A 140 -14.73 2.84 -11.34
C GLY A 140 -13.81 1.71 -10.92
N ILE A 141 -14.36 0.64 -10.32
CA ILE A 141 -13.61 -0.58 -9.98
C ILE A 141 -12.96 -1.16 -11.23
N PHE A 142 -13.71 -1.35 -12.32
CA PHE A 142 -13.17 -1.91 -13.57
C PHE A 142 -12.02 -1.07 -14.15
N GLY A 143 -12.19 0.25 -14.20
CA GLY A 143 -11.17 1.16 -14.69
C GLY A 143 -9.91 1.15 -13.82
N PHE A 144 -10.07 1.19 -12.50
CA PHE A 144 -8.95 1.14 -11.56
C PHE A 144 -8.21 -0.21 -11.62
N MET A 145 -8.95 -1.31 -11.69
CA MET A 145 -8.37 -2.65 -11.81
C MET A 145 -7.57 -2.82 -13.09
N THR A 146 -8.02 -2.21 -14.19
CA THR A 146 -7.28 -2.23 -15.46
C THR A 146 -5.95 -1.49 -15.31
N LEU A 147 -5.95 -0.30 -14.69
CA LEU A 147 -4.73 0.48 -14.45
C LEU A 147 -3.75 -0.28 -13.55
N ILE A 148 -4.20 -0.77 -12.39
CA ILE A 148 -3.36 -1.53 -11.46
C ILE A 148 -2.87 -2.84 -12.09
N GLY A 149 -3.70 -3.53 -12.87
CA GLY A 149 -3.31 -4.75 -13.58
C GLY A 149 -2.18 -4.51 -14.58
N ILE A 150 -2.21 -3.39 -15.31
CA ILE A 150 -1.11 -2.99 -16.20
C ILE A 150 0.16 -2.75 -15.38
N LEU A 151 0.09 -1.96 -14.30
CA LEU A 151 1.25 -1.66 -13.46
C LEU A 151 1.85 -2.94 -12.84
N ALA A 152 1.01 -3.85 -12.36
CA ALA A 152 1.44 -5.14 -11.83
C ALA A 152 2.11 -6.00 -12.91
N GLY A 153 1.57 -6.03 -14.13
CA GLY A 153 2.17 -6.73 -15.27
C GLY A 153 3.54 -6.17 -15.66
N LEU A 154 3.72 -4.84 -15.62
CA LEU A 154 5.00 -4.19 -15.86
C LEU A 154 6.03 -4.59 -14.79
N MET A 155 5.66 -4.47 -13.50
CA MET A 155 6.51 -4.87 -12.38
C MET A 155 6.92 -6.36 -12.46
N ALA A 156 5.99 -7.25 -12.86
CA ALA A 156 6.28 -8.67 -13.03
C ALA A 156 7.21 -8.96 -14.22
N TYR A 157 7.14 -8.15 -15.29
CA TYR A 157 7.99 -8.30 -16.48
C TYR A 157 9.45 -7.88 -16.22
N ASN A 158 9.67 -6.76 -15.53
CA ASN A 158 11.02 -6.29 -15.19
C ASN A 158 11.01 -5.46 -13.90
N PHE A 159 11.10 -6.16 -12.77
CA PHE A 159 11.04 -5.54 -11.44
C PHE A 159 12.05 -4.40 -11.30
N ASN A 160 13.34 -4.66 -11.56
CA ASN A 160 14.40 -3.66 -11.38
C ASN A 160 14.18 -2.36 -12.16
N ARG A 161 13.75 -2.46 -13.43
CA ARG A 161 13.47 -1.27 -14.25
C ARG A 161 12.31 -0.45 -13.69
N TYR A 162 11.19 -1.09 -13.37
CA TYR A 162 10.00 -0.36 -12.91
C TYR A 162 10.10 0.05 -11.44
N PHE A 163 10.84 -0.68 -10.62
CA PHE A 163 11.25 -0.27 -9.27
C PHE A 163 12.11 1.00 -9.33
N THR A 164 13.09 1.06 -10.24
CA THR A 164 13.89 2.27 -10.47
C THR A 164 13.01 3.44 -10.94
N LEU A 165 12.11 3.21 -11.89
CA LEU A 165 11.20 4.25 -12.39
C LEU A 165 10.27 4.77 -11.28
N PHE A 166 9.76 3.88 -10.42
CA PHE A 166 8.96 4.26 -9.26
C PHE A 166 9.71 5.23 -8.34
N HIS A 167 10.97 4.94 -8.03
CA HIS A 167 11.79 5.82 -7.19
C HIS A 167 12.04 7.17 -7.85
N LEU A 168 12.36 7.20 -9.15
CA LEU A 168 12.55 8.45 -9.91
C LEU A 168 11.29 9.31 -9.99
N LEU A 169 10.09 8.72 -9.91
CA LEU A 169 8.82 9.44 -9.91
C LEU A 169 8.47 10.02 -8.53
N LEU A 170 8.90 9.36 -7.45
CA LEU A 170 8.52 9.73 -6.08
C LEU A 170 9.59 10.55 -5.33
N PHE A 171 10.86 10.39 -5.70
CA PHE A 171 11.98 11.01 -5.03
C PHE A 171 12.79 11.87 -6.00
N ASN A 172 13.25 13.01 -5.51
CA ASN A 172 14.04 13.99 -6.27
C ASN A 172 15.52 14.03 -5.82
N ASN A 173 15.97 12.98 -5.15
CA ASN A 173 17.31 12.78 -4.61
C ASN A 173 17.76 11.34 -4.87
N ASP A 174 19.01 11.01 -4.52
CA ASP A 174 19.63 9.70 -4.74
C ASP A 174 19.75 8.86 -3.45
N ASP A 175 19.10 9.25 -2.36
CA ASP A 175 19.23 8.57 -1.06
C ASP A 175 18.63 7.15 -1.08
N TRP A 176 17.71 6.88 -2.02
CA TRP A 176 17.13 5.55 -2.27
C TRP A 176 18.06 4.58 -3.02
N ILE A 177 19.17 5.05 -3.59
CA ILE A 177 20.14 4.18 -4.29
C ILE A 177 21.06 3.55 -3.24
N LEU A 178 20.63 2.45 -2.64
CA LEU A 178 21.34 1.81 -1.53
C LEU A 178 22.42 0.83 -2.02
N ASN A 179 23.56 0.82 -1.33
CA ASN A 179 24.65 -0.14 -1.55
C ASN A 179 24.53 -1.29 -0.54
N PRO A 180 24.30 -2.55 -0.97
CA PRO A 180 24.09 -3.68 -0.07
C PRO A 180 25.27 -3.97 0.88
N ASN A 181 26.47 -3.48 0.56
CA ASN A 181 27.64 -3.66 1.42
C ASN A 181 27.71 -2.65 2.58
N THR A 182 26.97 -1.53 2.53
CA THR A 182 27.04 -0.46 3.54
C THR A 182 25.68 -0.08 4.12
N ASP A 183 24.61 -0.33 3.39
CA ASP A 183 23.24 0.05 3.71
C ASP A 183 22.46 -1.24 4.02
N LEU A 184 22.13 -1.49 5.28
CA LEU A 184 21.48 -2.73 5.74
C LEU A 184 20.00 -2.83 5.33
N LEU A 185 19.33 -1.71 5.14
CA LEU A 185 17.93 -1.60 4.78
C LEU A 185 17.62 -2.41 3.52
N ILE A 186 18.47 -2.36 2.48
CA ILE A 186 18.21 -3.10 1.24
C ILE A 186 18.35 -4.62 1.43
N ASN A 187 19.14 -5.06 2.42
CA ASN A 187 19.35 -6.47 2.71
C ASN A 187 18.17 -7.09 3.47
N ILE A 188 17.40 -6.29 4.23
CA ILE A 188 16.22 -6.80 4.95
C ILE A 188 14.95 -6.84 4.09
N VAL A 189 14.93 -6.14 2.96
CA VAL A 189 13.81 -6.16 2.00
C VAL A 189 14.29 -6.53 0.60
N PRO A 190 14.80 -7.76 0.39
CA PRO A 190 15.23 -8.20 -0.94
C PRO A 190 14.06 -8.19 -1.93
N GLU A 191 14.35 -8.25 -3.23
CA GLU A 191 13.31 -8.24 -4.28
C GLU A 191 12.19 -9.26 -4.04
N GLY A 192 12.53 -10.45 -3.54
CA GLY A 192 11.57 -11.48 -3.18
C GLY A 192 10.55 -11.03 -2.12
N PHE A 193 11.02 -10.34 -1.07
CA PHE A 193 10.18 -9.75 -0.02
C PHE A 193 9.14 -8.80 -0.62
N PHE A 194 9.57 -7.92 -1.53
CA PHE A 194 8.66 -6.97 -2.20
C PHE A 194 7.63 -7.69 -3.08
N ARG A 195 8.03 -8.73 -3.79
CA ARG A 195 7.12 -9.53 -4.65
C ARG A 195 6.05 -10.24 -3.81
N ASP A 196 6.45 -10.87 -2.71
CA ASP A 196 5.53 -11.56 -1.81
C ASP A 196 4.59 -10.59 -1.09
N THR A 197 5.11 -9.45 -0.61
CA THR A 197 4.30 -8.38 -0.02
C THR A 197 3.26 -7.88 -1.02
N ALA A 198 3.68 -7.60 -2.26
CA ALA A 198 2.78 -7.17 -3.32
C ALA A 198 1.71 -8.23 -3.65
N PHE A 199 2.06 -9.52 -3.62
CA PHE A 199 1.13 -10.62 -3.84
C PHE A 199 0.04 -10.68 -2.76
N TRP A 200 0.40 -10.57 -1.48
CA TRP A 200 -0.55 -10.54 -0.38
C TRP A 200 -1.48 -9.33 -0.44
N ILE A 201 -0.92 -8.14 -0.72
CA ILE A 201 -1.71 -6.92 -0.90
C ILE A 201 -2.68 -7.09 -2.07
N ALA A 202 -2.21 -7.62 -3.21
CA ALA A 202 -3.04 -7.84 -4.39
C ALA A 202 -4.18 -8.83 -4.10
N GLY A 203 -3.92 -9.91 -3.36
CA GLY A 203 -4.94 -10.89 -2.97
C GLY A 203 -6.07 -10.26 -2.15
N LEU A 204 -5.72 -9.53 -1.09
CA LEU A 204 -6.70 -8.83 -0.24
C LEU A 204 -7.47 -7.75 -1.01
N PHE A 205 -6.75 -6.97 -1.83
CA PHE A 205 -7.30 -5.91 -2.64
C PHE A 205 -8.30 -6.44 -3.67
N ILE A 206 -7.93 -7.48 -4.43
CA ILE A 206 -8.81 -8.08 -5.45
C ILE A 206 -10.03 -8.72 -4.79
N ALA A 207 -9.85 -9.45 -3.68
CA ALA A 207 -10.96 -10.05 -2.95
C ALA A 207 -11.96 -8.98 -2.48
N GLY A 208 -11.48 -7.90 -1.86
CA GLY A 208 -12.35 -6.79 -1.44
C GLY A 208 -13.02 -6.08 -2.61
N ALA A 209 -12.31 -5.86 -3.72
CA ALA A 209 -12.85 -5.20 -4.90
C ALA A 209 -13.98 -6.03 -5.54
N LEU A 210 -13.80 -7.36 -5.62
CA LEU A 210 -14.82 -8.28 -6.11
C LEU A 210 -16.05 -8.29 -5.20
N LEU A 211 -15.88 -8.28 -3.87
CA LEU A 211 -16.99 -8.20 -2.93
C LEU A 211 -17.79 -6.92 -3.12
N ILE A 212 -17.13 -5.76 -3.19
CA ILE A 212 -17.80 -4.46 -3.43
C ILE A 212 -18.52 -4.46 -4.77
N TRP A 213 -17.88 -4.97 -5.82
CA TRP A 213 -18.47 -5.06 -7.16
C TRP A 213 -19.72 -5.94 -7.17
N LEU A 214 -19.68 -7.11 -6.52
CA LEU A 214 -20.79 -8.04 -6.40
C LEU A 214 -21.94 -7.44 -5.58
N MET A 215 -21.65 -6.79 -4.46
CA MET A 215 -22.67 -6.08 -3.67
C MET A 215 -23.35 -5.01 -4.50
N ALA A 216 -22.60 -4.19 -5.24
CA ALA A 216 -23.16 -3.17 -6.12
C ALA A 216 -24.04 -3.78 -7.22
N TRP A 217 -23.63 -4.92 -7.80
CA TRP A 217 -24.40 -5.66 -8.80
C TRP A 217 -25.73 -6.20 -8.24
N ILE A 218 -25.70 -6.82 -7.06
CA ILE A 218 -26.91 -7.36 -6.40
C ILE A 218 -27.88 -6.23 -6.09
N LEU A 219 -27.40 -5.13 -5.51
CA LEU A 219 -28.23 -3.96 -5.18
C LEU A 219 -28.85 -3.33 -6.44
N LEU A 220 -28.12 -3.30 -7.55
CA LEU A 220 -28.65 -2.80 -8.83
C LEU A 220 -29.85 -3.61 -9.34
N LYS A 221 -29.88 -4.92 -9.10
CA LYS A 221 -31.02 -5.76 -9.50
C LYS A 221 -32.29 -5.46 -8.69
N GLY A 222 -32.13 -4.99 -7.45
CA GLY A 222 -33.25 -4.61 -6.59
C GLY A 222 -33.91 -3.28 -6.97
N ILE A 223 -33.24 -2.45 -7.76
CA ILE A 223 -33.80 -1.16 -8.24
C ILE A 223 -34.74 -1.45 -9.41
N LYS A 224 -36.06 -1.37 -9.18
CA LYS A 224 -37.08 -1.50 -10.24
C LYS A 224 -36.77 -0.56 -11.39
N THR A 225 -36.72 -1.08 -12.61
CA THR A 225 -36.53 -0.32 -13.85
C THR A 225 -37.76 0.56 -14.10
N GLY A 226 -37.74 1.79 -13.57
CA GLY A 226 -38.82 2.76 -13.75
C GLY A 226 -38.53 4.20 -13.29
N GLU A 227 -37.31 4.49 -12.82
CA GLU A 227 -36.82 5.87 -12.59
C GLU A 227 -35.74 6.27 -13.60
#